data_AF-A0A351EW02-F1
#
_entry.id   AF-A0A351EW02-F1
#
_cell.length_a   1.000
_cell.length_b   1.000
_cell.length_c   1.000
_cell.angle_alpha   90.00
_cell.angle_beta   90.00
_cell.angle_gamma   90.00
#
_symmetry.space_group_name_H-M   'P 1'
#
loop_
_entity.id
_entity.type
_entity.pdbx_description
1 polymer ?
#
loop_
_entity_poly.entity_id
_entity_poly.type
_entity_poly.pdbx_seq_one_letter_code
_entity_poly.pdbx_strand_id
1 'polypeptide(L)'
;MNMLLCDAAQASNGKLFVLGGGLSVIGPKPQPLALAIHVTVPWDRANISHEWKLDLVDEDGRAAMIGEKPVSVNGRFEAGRPAGLRAGTPLGVALAINLTALRLKPGVGYSFVFAIDDEA
;
A
#
# COMPACT_ATOMS: atom_id res chain seq x y z
N MET A 1 5.01 8.16 -5.67
CA MET A 1 4.71 7.34 -4.48
C MET A 1 5.78 6.28 -4.34
N ASN A 2 6.08 5.83 -3.12
CA ASN A 2 6.95 4.68 -2.88
C ASN A 2 6.15 3.56 -2.19
N MET A 3 6.35 2.32 -2.62
CA MET A 3 5.69 1.12 -2.08
C MET A 3 6.72 0.03 -1.83
N LEU A 4 6.60 -0.67 -0.71
CA LEU A 4 7.48 -1.76 -0.33
C LEU A 4 6.67 -2.90 0.29
N LEU A 5 6.89 -4.11 -0.22
CA LEU A 5 6.39 -5.34 0.40
C LEU A 5 7.29 -5.70 1.59
N CYS A 6 6.66 -6.06 2.71
CA CYS A 6 7.34 -6.38 3.96
C CYS A 6 6.55 -7.39 4.80
N ASP A 7 7.12 -7.87 5.90
CA ASP A 7 6.44 -8.81 6.80
C ASP A 7 5.37 -8.11 7.66
N ALA A 8 5.65 -6.87 8.10
CA ALA A 8 4.71 -6.03 8.84
C ALA A 8 5.01 -4.54 8.63
N ALA A 9 3.98 -3.70 8.69
CA ALA A 9 4.11 -2.25 8.62
C ALA A 9 3.22 -1.55 9.65
N GLN A 10 3.65 -0.38 10.12
CA GLN A 10 2.85 0.47 11.00
C GLN A 10 3.02 1.94 10.62
N ALA A 11 1.91 2.64 10.41
CA ALA A 11 1.88 4.08 10.27
C ALA A 11 1.47 4.69 11.62
N SER A 12 2.33 5.54 12.21
CA SER A 12 2.05 6.19 13.49
C SER A 12 2.82 7.51 13.60
N ASN A 13 2.12 8.57 14.04
CA ASN A 13 2.69 9.91 14.24
C ASN A 13 3.47 10.42 13.00
N GLY A 14 2.92 10.21 11.80
CA GLY A 14 3.55 10.62 10.54
C GLY A 14 4.78 9.82 10.13
N LYS A 15 5.12 8.75 10.86
CA LYS A 15 6.23 7.83 10.53
C LYS A 15 5.68 6.52 9.98
N LEU A 16 6.46 5.91 9.08
CA LEU A 16 6.23 4.58 8.56
C LEU A 16 7.30 3.64 9.12
N PHE A 17 6.87 2.74 10.01
CA PHE A 17 7.72 1.67 10.56
C PHE A 17 7.55 0.44 9.66
N VAL A 18 8.67 -0.15 9.27
CA VAL A 18 8.72 -1.28 8.34
C VAL A 18 9.55 -2.40 8.96
N LEU A 19 8.99 -3.60 9.01
CA LEU A 19 9.66 -4.81 9.47
C LEU A 19 9.81 -5.78 8.29
N GLY A 20 11.02 -6.24 8.03
CA GLY A 20 11.29 -7.22 6.96
C GLY A 20 11.03 -6.67 5.55
N GLY A 21 11.38 -5.41 5.30
CA GLY A 21 11.16 -4.78 3.99
C GLY A 21 12.02 -5.36 2.87
N GLY A 22 11.50 -5.34 1.64
CA GLY A 22 12.20 -5.87 0.47
C GLY A 22 11.90 -7.35 0.21
N LEU A 23 10.79 -7.85 0.73
CA LEU A 23 10.34 -9.21 0.51
C LEU A 23 10.05 -9.41 -0.98
N SER A 24 10.69 -10.42 -1.59
CA SER A 24 10.54 -10.74 -3.02
C SER A 24 10.05 -12.17 -3.25
N VAL A 25 10.20 -13.05 -2.26
CA VAL A 25 9.80 -14.46 -2.33
C VAL A 25 9.07 -14.81 -1.05
N ILE A 26 7.93 -15.51 -1.19
CA ILE A 26 7.17 -16.02 -0.05
C ILE A 26 7.34 -17.53 0.08
N GLY A 27 7.36 -18.01 1.32
CA GLY A 27 7.47 -19.44 1.60
C GLY A 27 6.21 -20.22 1.20
N PRO A 28 6.28 -21.57 1.18
CA PRO A 28 5.15 -22.43 0.85
C PRO A 28 4.05 -22.43 1.93
N LYS A 29 4.33 -21.90 3.12
CA LYS A 29 3.36 -21.74 4.20
C LYS A 29 2.80 -20.32 4.15
N PRO A 30 1.50 -20.11 4.43
CA PRO A 30 0.96 -18.77 4.61
C PRO A 30 1.76 -18.01 5.66
N GLN A 31 2.22 -16.82 5.30
CA GLN A 31 2.97 -15.92 6.17
C GLN A 31 2.32 -14.53 6.18
N PRO A 32 2.54 -13.72 7.22
CA PRO A 32 2.14 -12.32 7.23
C PRO A 32 2.73 -11.58 6.03
N LEU A 33 1.94 -10.69 5.44
CA LEU A 33 2.38 -9.77 4.39
C LEU A 33 1.82 -8.39 4.72
N ALA A 34 2.61 -7.36 4.47
CA ALA A 34 2.18 -5.99 4.60
C ALA A 34 2.76 -5.13 3.49
N LEU A 35 2.03 -4.07 3.13
CA LEU A 35 2.56 -3.00 2.30
C LEU A 35 2.84 -1.77 3.14
N ALA A 36 4.07 -1.31 3.05
CA ALA A 36 4.51 -0.01 3.53
C ALA A 36 4.48 0.97 2.35
N ILE A 37 3.60 1.96 2.41
CA ILE A 37 3.38 2.92 1.33
C ILE A 37 3.61 4.34 1.85
N HIS A 38 4.40 5.11 1.12
CA HIS A 38 4.58 6.53 1.36
C HIS A 38 4.12 7.34 0.14
N VAL A 39 3.04 8.10 0.33
CA VAL A 39 2.50 8.99 -0.68
C VAL A 39 3.03 10.40 -0.43
N THR A 40 3.44 11.07 -1.50
CA THR A 40 3.84 12.48 -1.47
C THR A 40 2.77 13.29 -2.16
N VAL A 41 2.09 14.15 -1.40
CA VAL A 41 1.01 15.00 -1.89
C VAL A 41 1.56 16.41 -2.11
N PRO A 42 1.27 17.04 -3.26
CA PRO A 42 1.58 18.44 -3.50
C PRO A 42 0.99 19.35 -2.43
N TRP A 43 1.70 20.44 -2.08
CA TRP A 43 1.29 21.35 -1.02
C TRP A 43 -0.12 21.94 -1.24
N ASP A 44 -0.47 22.24 -2.49
CA ASP A 44 -1.75 22.80 -2.94
C ASP A 44 -2.91 21.80 -2.87
N ARG A 45 -2.63 20.50 -2.79
CA ARG A 45 -3.63 19.43 -2.61
C ARG A 45 -3.80 18.96 -1.15
N ALA A 46 -3.29 19.72 -0.19
CA ALA A 46 -3.51 19.42 1.22
C ALA A 46 -4.99 19.51 1.63
N ASN A 47 -5.37 18.75 2.66
CA ASN A 47 -6.72 18.68 3.20
C ASN A 47 -7.79 18.27 2.17
N ILE A 48 -7.37 17.54 1.13
CA ILE A 48 -8.25 16.88 0.16
C ILE A 48 -8.23 15.39 0.46
N SER A 49 -9.42 14.80 0.56
CA SER A 49 -9.56 13.36 0.71
C SER A 49 -9.34 12.69 -0.65
N HIS A 50 -8.43 11.71 -0.68
CA HIS A 50 -8.12 10.88 -1.83
C HIS A 50 -8.58 9.45 -1.58
N GLU A 51 -9.18 8.83 -2.59
CA GLU A 51 -9.52 7.41 -2.54
C GLU A 51 -8.35 6.59 -3.05
N TRP A 52 -8.13 5.41 -2.47
CA TRP A 52 -7.11 4.50 -2.95
C TRP A 52 -7.62 3.08 -3.00
N LYS A 53 -7.03 2.30 -3.91
CA LYS A 53 -7.28 0.88 -4.09
C LYS A 53 -5.97 0.11 -4.22
N LEU A 54 -5.94 -1.07 -3.63
CA LEU A 54 -4.85 -2.03 -3.69
C LEU A 54 -5.39 -3.36 -4.19
N ASP A 55 -4.96 -3.78 -5.37
CA ASP A 55 -5.30 -5.06 -5.97
C ASP A 55 -4.08 -5.98 -5.96
N LEU A 56 -4.30 -7.27 -5.73
CA LEU A 56 -3.28 -8.29 -6.00
C LEU A 56 -3.58 -8.91 -7.37
N VAL A 57 -2.58 -8.91 -8.24
CA VAL A 57 -2.65 -9.55 -9.57
C VAL A 57 -1.62 -10.65 -9.69
N ASP A 58 -1.90 -11.64 -10.56
CA ASP A 58 -0.93 -12.65 -10.98
C ASP A 58 0.03 -12.11 -12.05
N GLU A 59 0.94 -12.96 -12.50
CA GLU A 59 1.95 -12.65 -13.53
C GLU A 59 1.37 -12.29 -14.90
N ASP A 60 0.11 -12.64 -15.17
CA ASP A 60 -0.63 -12.26 -16.37
C ASP A 60 -1.44 -10.96 -16.17
N GLY A 61 -1.35 -10.32 -15.00
CA GLY A 61 -2.11 -9.13 -14.64
C GLY A 61 -3.58 -9.40 -14.31
N ARG A 62 -3.99 -10.66 -14.14
CA ARG A 62 -5.36 -11.01 -13.72
C ARG A 62 -5.50 -10.93 -12.22
N ALA A 63 -6.68 -10.59 -11.74
CA ALA A 63 -6.93 -10.49 -10.30
C ALA A 63 -6.66 -11.84 -9.60
N ALA A 64 -5.85 -11.81 -8.55
CA ALA A 64 -5.60 -12.97 -7.71
C ALA A 64 -6.84 -13.27 -6.86
N MET A 65 -7.31 -14.51 -6.93
CA MET A 65 -8.57 -14.93 -6.29
C MET A 65 -8.29 -15.70 -4.98
N ILE A 66 -9.02 -15.35 -3.92
CA ILE A 66 -9.12 -16.16 -2.69
C ILE A 66 -10.56 -16.63 -2.55
N GLY A 67 -10.76 -17.94 -2.74
CA GLY A 67 -12.11 -18.48 -2.95
C GLY A 67 -12.69 -17.91 -4.24
N GLU A 68 -13.84 -17.25 -4.14
CA GLU A 68 -14.55 -16.64 -5.28
C GLU A 68 -14.37 -15.11 -5.38
N LYS A 69 -13.56 -14.50 -4.50
CA LYS A 69 -13.38 -13.04 -4.47
C LYS A 69 -11.96 -12.64 -4.86
N PRO A 70 -11.79 -11.56 -5.64
CA PRO A 70 -10.47 -10.99 -5.87
C PRO A 70 -9.92 -10.39 -4.57
N VAL A 71 -8.61 -10.44 -4.41
CA VAL A 71 -7.93 -9.77 -3.30
C VAL A 71 -7.80 -8.28 -3.65
N SER A 72 -8.70 -7.49 -3.06
CA SER A 72 -8.77 -6.04 -3.22
C SER A 72 -9.00 -5.40 -1.84
N VAL A 73 -8.23 -4.36 -1.54
CA VAL A 73 -8.39 -3.51 -0.35
C VAL A 73 -8.49 -2.07 -0.81
N ASN A 74 -9.37 -1.29 -0.20
CA ASN A 74 -9.53 0.12 -0.54
C ASN A 74 -9.70 0.96 0.73
N GLY A 75 -9.49 2.26 0.58
CA GLY A 75 -9.65 3.20 1.67
C GLY A 75 -9.53 4.65 1.21
N ARG A 76 -9.32 5.53 2.18
CA ARG A 76 -9.09 6.96 1.92
C ARG A 76 -7.91 7.46 2.73
N PHE A 77 -7.26 8.51 2.26
CA PHE A 77 -6.30 9.28 3.04
C PHE A 77 -6.47 10.78 2.78
N GLU A 78 -5.90 11.57 3.68
CA GLU A 78 -5.83 13.02 3.53
C GLU A 78 -4.47 13.49 4.05
N ALA A 79 -3.80 14.35 3.29
CA ALA A 79 -2.57 14.99 3.74
C ALA A 79 -2.88 16.28 4.49
N GLY A 80 -2.70 16.28 5.81
CA GLY A 80 -2.85 17.49 6.62
C GLY A 80 -1.80 18.55 6.30
N ARG A 81 -2.15 19.83 6.42
CA ARG A 81 -1.21 20.97 6.31
C ARG A 81 -0.88 21.55 7.69
N PRO A 82 0.30 21.24 8.27
CA PRO A 82 0.72 21.83 9.55
C PRO A 82 0.78 23.36 9.50
N ALA A 83 0.43 24.01 10.61
CA ALA A 83 0.51 25.46 10.73
C ALA A 83 1.95 25.94 10.55
N GLY A 84 2.13 27.01 9.76
CA GLY A 84 3.46 27.58 9.47
C GLY A 84 4.29 26.78 8.45
N LEU A 85 3.78 25.70 7.87
CA LEU A 85 4.49 24.99 6.81
C LEU A 85 4.65 25.88 5.58
N ARG A 86 5.89 26.05 5.11
CA ARG A 86 6.23 26.83 3.92
C ARG A 86 5.45 26.33 2.69
N ALA A 87 4.88 27.27 1.94
CA ALA A 87 4.23 26.98 0.67
C ALA A 87 5.15 26.24 -0.30
N GLY A 88 4.62 25.21 -0.96
CA GLY A 88 5.37 24.34 -1.87
C GLY A 88 6.09 23.17 -1.19
N THR A 89 6.09 23.07 0.15
CA THR A 89 6.64 21.89 0.84
C THR A 89 5.74 20.67 0.59
N PRO A 90 6.25 19.58 -0.01
CA PRO A 90 5.46 18.37 -0.20
C PRO A 90 5.03 17.74 1.12
N LEU A 91 3.83 17.15 1.14
CA LEU A 91 3.24 16.54 2.32
C LEU A 91 3.39 15.02 2.24
N GLY A 92 3.94 14.41 3.28
CA GLY A 92 4.08 12.95 3.38
C GLY A 92 2.88 12.31 4.06
N VAL A 93 2.35 11.24 3.45
CA VAL A 93 1.34 10.38 4.06
C VAL A 93 1.88 8.97 4.13
N ALA A 94 1.94 8.42 5.34
CA ALA A 94 2.32 7.05 5.61
C ALA A 94 1.07 6.16 5.66
N LEU A 95 1.04 5.12 4.83
CA LEU A 95 0.01 4.09 4.84
C LEU A 95 0.67 2.74 5.15
N ALA A 96 0.02 1.97 6.02
CA ALA A 96 0.44 0.63 6.38
C ALA A 96 -0.76 -0.32 6.23
N ILE A 97 -0.67 -1.23 5.26
CA ILE A 97 -1.73 -2.19 4.95
C ILE A 97 -1.21 -3.57 5.36
N ASN A 98 -1.72 -4.12 6.47
CA ASN A 98 -1.38 -5.46 6.92
C ASN A 98 -2.43 -6.44 6.41
N LEU A 99 -2.00 -7.44 5.66
CA LEU A 99 -2.87 -8.43 5.05
C LEU A 99 -2.93 -9.68 5.94
N THR A 100 -4.09 -10.32 5.95
CA THR A 100 -4.20 -11.68 6.50
C THR A 100 -3.40 -12.65 5.63
N ALA A 101 -2.91 -13.73 6.24
CA ALA A 101 -2.04 -14.68 5.53
C ALA A 101 -2.78 -15.27 4.30
N LEU A 102 -2.36 -14.85 3.11
CA LEU A 102 -2.98 -15.21 1.84
C LEU A 102 -2.55 -16.62 1.44
N ARG A 103 -3.50 -17.45 1.01
CA ARG A 103 -3.21 -18.77 0.43
C ARG A 103 -3.02 -18.65 -1.07
N LEU A 104 -1.82 -18.25 -1.49
CA LEU A 104 -1.48 -18.09 -2.91
C LEU A 104 -1.08 -19.43 -3.55
N LYS A 105 -1.32 -19.57 -4.86
CA LYS A 105 -0.90 -20.75 -5.61
C LYS A 105 0.64 -20.77 -5.70
N PRO A 106 1.30 -21.90 -5.37
CA PRO A 106 2.75 -22.02 -5.53
C PRO A 106 3.20 -21.86 -6.99
N GLY A 107 4.40 -21.34 -7.20
CA GLY A 107 5.03 -21.25 -8.52
C GLY A 107 4.49 -20.15 -9.44
N VAL A 108 3.68 -19.24 -8.92
CA VAL A 108 3.08 -18.12 -9.66
C VAL A 108 3.68 -16.81 -9.16
N GLY A 109 4.03 -15.89 -10.07
CA GLY A 109 4.38 -14.52 -9.72
C GLY A 109 3.15 -13.70 -9.35
N TYR A 110 3.28 -12.81 -8.35
CA TYR A 110 2.21 -11.90 -7.97
C TYR A 110 2.74 -10.49 -7.80
N SER A 111 1.90 -9.50 -8.11
CA SER A 111 2.20 -8.09 -7.93
C SER A 111 1.04 -7.39 -7.23
N PHE A 112 1.39 -6.47 -6.34
CA PHE A 112 0.43 -5.54 -5.79
C PHE A 112 0.37 -4.29 -6.67
N VAL A 113 -0.83 -3.91 -7.08
CA VAL A 113 -1.12 -2.71 -7.87
C VAL A 113 -1.87 -1.74 -6.98
N PHE A 114 -1.32 -0.54 -6.81
CA PHE A 114 -1.91 0.50 -5.98
C PHE A 114 -2.30 1.69 -6.84
N ALA A 115 -3.54 2.14 -6.71
CA ALA A 115 -4.08 3.28 -7.44
C ALA A 115 -4.63 4.33 -6.45
N ILE A 116 -4.53 5.61 -6.82
CA ILE A 116 -5.12 6.75 -6.12
C ILE A 116 -6.04 7.48 -7.09
N ASP A 117 -7.29 7.75 -6.70
CA ASP A 117 -8.29 8.45 -7.53
C ASP A 117 -8.39 7.86 -8.96
N ASP A 118 -8.38 6.53 -9.06
CA ASP A 118 -8.36 5.74 -10.30
C ASP A 118 -7.12 5.92 -11.21
N GLU A 119 -6.09 6.64 -10.75
CA GLU A 119 -4.76 6.69 -11.37
C GLU A 119 -3.85 5.62 -10.74
N ALA A 120 -3.37 4.69 -11.58
CA ALA A 120 -2.45 3.61 -11.20
C ALA A 120 -0.98 4.02 -11.26
#